data_AF-A0A7J7JQ12-F1
#
_entry.id   AF-A0A7J7JQ12-F1
#
_cell.length_a   1.000
_cell.length_b   1.000
_cell.length_c   1.000
_cell.angle_alpha   90.00
_cell.angle_beta   90.00
_cell.angle_gamma   90.00
#
_symmetry.space_group_name_H-M   'P 1'
#
loop_
_entity.id
_entity.type
_entity.pdbx_description
1 polymer ?
#
loop_
_entity_poly.entity_id
_entity_poly.type
_entity_poly.pdbx_seq_one_letter_code
_entity_poly.pdbx_strand_id
1 'polypeptide(L)'
;MNSLLAKLGLLARTSGPRTVCSNYERLFSNLTTETKTLANQALNTLHTHRCASSRLFSSVTQDSSPSTGAPEPDDLYKTIQVEVRGHDPSVLKSYEFFATEAAKLLNILHTSETPPKIIDKWTLLKSRHNYGKYHKVQYEARTHFKVINVAIHNAMFYGEI
;
A
#
# COMPACT_ATOMS: atom_id res chain seq x y z
N MET A 1 32.35 -50.67 -18.24
CA MET A 1 31.89 -50.28 -19.60
C MET A 1 31.73 -48.78 -19.59
N ASN A 2 32.61 -48.14 -20.35
CA ASN A 2 32.93 -46.71 -20.31
C ASN A 2 31.86 -45.82 -20.94
N SER A 3 31.83 -44.59 -20.42
CA SER A 3 31.77 -43.30 -21.12
C SER A 3 30.56 -42.89 -21.95
N LEU A 4 30.49 -41.54 -22.10
CA LEU A 4 29.69 -40.73 -23.02
C LEU A 4 28.31 -40.34 -22.45
N LEU A 5 27.91 -39.09 -22.31
CA LEU A 5 28.41 -37.81 -22.80
C LEU A 5 27.77 -36.69 -21.96
N ALA A 6 28.59 -35.78 -21.43
CA ALA A 6 28.14 -34.45 -21.09
C ALA A 6 28.07 -33.60 -22.38
N LYS A 7 26.98 -32.86 -22.61
CA LYS A 7 27.01 -31.50 -23.22
C LYS A 7 25.62 -30.88 -23.42
N LEU A 8 25.61 -29.55 -23.30
CA LEU A 8 24.57 -28.55 -23.60
C LEU A 8 23.55 -28.33 -22.45
N GLY A 9 23.38 -27.14 -21.89
CA GLY A 9 23.90 -25.83 -22.21
C GLY A 9 23.50 -24.83 -21.10
N LEU A 10 24.37 -23.85 -20.90
CA LEU A 10 24.21 -22.73 -19.98
C LEU A 10 23.27 -21.69 -20.60
N LEU A 11 22.14 -21.34 -19.98
CA LEU A 11 21.41 -20.10 -20.30
C LEU A 11 20.72 -19.48 -19.07
N ALA A 12 21.24 -18.30 -18.71
CA ALA A 12 20.56 -17.08 -18.24
C ALA A 12 19.75 -17.07 -16.93
N ARG A 13 20.21 -16.22 -16.01
CA ARG A 13 19.36 -15.47 -15.07
C ARG A 13 18.36 -14.61 -15.86
N THR A 14 17.09 -14.63 -15.50
CA THR A 14 16.28 -13.40 -15.33
C THR A 14 15.25 -13.58 -14.22
N SER A 15 15.16 -12.55 -13.40
CA SER A 15 14.16 -12.31 -12.36
C SER A 15 12.80 -12.00 -12.98
N GLY A 16 11.76 -12.74 -12.61
CA GLY A 16 10.37 -12.45 -12.94
C GLY A 16 9.48 -12.49 -11.67
N PRO A 17 8.43 -11.65 -11.59
CA PRO A 17 7.68 -11.44 -10.35
C PRO A 17 6.85 -12.69 -10.00
N ARG A 18 7.06 -13.23 -8.80
CA ARG A 18 6.16 -14.23 -8.21
C ARG A 18 4.85 -13.52 -7.84
N THR A 19 3.88 -13.52 -8.73
CA THR A 19 2.50 -13.19 -8.40
C THR A 19 1.93 -14.31 -7.54
N VAL A 20 1.99 -14.12 -6.23
CA VAL A 20 1.11 -14.78 -5.26
C VAL A 20 -0.26 -14.16 -5.46
N CYS A 21 -1.19 -14.88 -6.09
CA CYS A 21 -2.65 -14.78 -5.91
C CYS A 21 -3.35 -15.64 -6.97
N SER A 22 -3.56 -16.91 -6.65
CA SER A 22 -4.72 -17.65 -7.17
C SER A 22 -5.12 -18.60 -6.05
N ASN A 23 -6.34 -18.42 -5.50
CA ASN A 23 -7.12 -19.43 -4.76
C ASN A 23 -8.34 -18.82 -4.02
N TYR A 24 -9.03 -17.83 -4.59
CA TYR A 24 -10.33 -17.39 -4.02
C TYR A 24 -11.53 -17.48 -4.97
N GLU A 25 -11.37 -18.01 -6.20
CA GLU A 25 -12.49 -18.20 -7.15
C GLU A 25 -13.10 -19.61 -7.15
N ARG A 26 -13.17 -20.29 -6.01
CA ARG A 26 -13.81 -21.62 -5.94
C ARG A 26 -14.77 -21.79 -4.78
N LEU A 27 -15.61 -20.78 -4.49
CA LEU A 27 -16.53 -20.88 -3.36
C LEU A 27 -17.99 -20.50 -3.61
N PHE A 28 -18.45 -20.38 -4.86
CA PHE A 28 -19.89 -20.29 -5.16
C PHE A 28 -20.26 -21.03 -6.46
N SER A 29 -20.27 -22.36 -6.42
CA SER A 29 -21.10 -23.15 -7.33
C SER A 29 -21.58 -24.37 -6.58
N ASN A 30 -22.85 -24.71 -6.74
CA ASN A 30 -23.56 -25.87 -6.16
C ASN A 30 -24.55 -25.49 -5.04
N LEU A 31 -25.44 -24.54 -5.35
CA LEU A 31 -26.86 -24.71 -5.04
C LEU A 31 -27.55 -25.24 -6.30
N THR A 32 -28.55 -26.06 -6.05
CA THR A 32 -29.20 -27.07 -6.91
C THR A 32 -29.63 -26.61 -8.30
N THR A 33 -29.52 -27.54 -9.24
CA THR A 33 -29.91 -27.47 -10.66
C THR A 33 -31.42 -27.41 -10.86
N GLU A 34 -32.10 -26.36 -10.41
CA GLU A 34 -33.49 -26.09 -10.85
C GLU A 34 -33.68 -24.58 -11.03
N THR A 35 -34.21 -24.18 -12.20
CA THR A 35 -34.38 -22.80 -12.73
C THR A 35 -33.19 -22.18 -13.50
N LYS A 36 -32.69 -22.90 -14.53
CA LYS A 36 -31.80 -22.35 -15.58
C LYS A 36 -32.54 -21.62 -16.73
N THR A 37 -33.80 -21.24 -16.55
CA THR A 37 -34.56 -20.48 -17.55
C THR A 37 -35.24 -19.31 -16.84
N LEU A 38 -35.15 -18.12 -17.45
CA LEU A 38 -35.62 -16.80 -16.96
C LEU A 38 -34.58 -15.88 -16.28
N ALA A 39 -33.35 -15.80 -16.82
CA ALA A 39 -32.52 -14.59 -16.64
C ALA A 39 -31.50 -14.34 -17.78
N ASN A 40 -31.70 -14.93 -18.96
CA ASN A 40 -30.90 -14.60 -20.17
C ASN A 40 -31.42 -13.33 -20.88
N GLN A 41 -31.93 -12.37 -20.12
CA GLN A 41 -32.26 -11.02 -20.55
C GLN A 41 -31.79 -10.01 -19.50
N ALA A 42 -30.52 -10.09 -19.10
CA ALA A 42 -29.81 -8.99 -18.47
C ALA A 42 -28.28 -9.18 -18.59
N LEU A 43 -27.81 -9.70 -19.73
CA LEU A 43 -26.38 -9.78 -20.03
C LEU A 43 -25.96 -8.53 -20.81
N ASN A 44 -25.96 -7.39 -20.12
CA ASN A 44 -25.25 -6.17 -20.52
C ASN A 44 -24.89 -5.31 -19.28
N THR A 45 -24.45 -5.93 -18.19
CA THR A 45 -23.83 -5.17 -17.08
C THR A 45 -22.92 -6.06 -16.25
N LEU A 46 -21.85 -6.58 -16.85
CA LEU A 46 -20.74 -7.13 -16.07
C LEU A 46 -19.60 -6.12 -16.03
N HIS A 47 -19.58 -5.43 -14.90
CA HIS A 47 -18.46 -4.71 -14.31
C HIS A 47 -17.13 -5.45 -14.53
N THR A 48 -16.43 -5.09 -15.61
CA THR A 48 -14.97 -5.18 -15.63
C THR A 48 -14.46 -4.17 -14.61
N HIS A 49 -14.13 -4.61 -13.39
CA HIS A 49 -13.27 -3.84 -12.50
C HIS A 49 -11.85 -3.86 -13.07
N ARG A 50 -11.66 -3.09 -14.16
CA ARG A 50 -10.35 -2.52 -14.50
C ARG A 50 -9.90 -1.79 -13.24
N CYS A 51 -8.94 -2.34 -12.52
CA CYS A 51 -8.18 -1.60 -11.53
C CYS A 51 -7.24 -0.65 -12.28
N ALA A 52 -7.83 0.34 -12.95
CA ALA A 52 -7.15 1.56 -13.31
C ALA A 52 -7.15 2.39 -12.02
N SER A 53 -6.10 2.24 -11.22
CA SER A 53 -5.72 3.35 -10.34
C SER A 53 -5.23 4.46 -11.27
N SER A 54 -6.18 5.19 -11.87
CA SER A 54 -5.90 6.54 -12.31
C SER A 54 -5.61 7.30 -11.02
N ARG A 55 -4.33 7.36 -10.65
CA ARG A 55 -3.85 8.46 -9.81
C ARG A 55 -4.09 9.70 -10.66
N LEU A 56 -5.30 10.25 -10.55
CA LEU A 56 -5.54 11.63 -10.90
C LEU A 56 -4.75 12.42 -9.87
N PHE A 57 -3.46 12.57 -10.12
CA PHE A 57 -2.73 13.67 -9.56
C PHE A 57 -3.34 14.89 -10.24
N SER A 58 -4.27 15.57 -9.57
CA SER A 58 -4.62 16.93 -9.97
C SER A 58 -3.33 17.72 -9.79
N SER A 59 -2.59 17.90 -10.88
CA SER A 59 -1.61 18.97 -10.93
C SER A 59 -2.39 20.22 -10.60
N VAL A 60 -2.09 20.84 -9.45
CA VAL A 60 -2.46 22.22 -9.20
C VAL A 60 -1.85 23.00 -10.36
N THR A 61 -2.66 23.27 -11.38
CA THR A 61 -2.38 24.39 -12.28
C THR A 61 -2.43 25.60 -11.37
N GLN A 62 -1.25 26.17 -11.11
CA GLN A 62 -1.17 27.54 -10.63
C GLN A 62 -1.92 28.37 -11.66
N ASP A 63 -3.16 28.71 -11.33
CA ASP A 63 -3.98 29.60 -12.12
C ASP A 63 -3.35 30.98 -11.96
N SER A 64 -2.40 31.31 -12.84
CA SER A 64 -1.74 32.60 -12.90
C SER A 64 -2.65 33.66 -13.53
N SER A 65 -3.96 33.59 -13.25
CA SER A 65 -4.81 34.75 -13.42
C SER A 65 -4.30 35.82 -12.46
N PRO A 66 -4.07 37.06 -12.91
CA PRO A 66 -3.74 38.15 -12.00
C PRO A 66 -5.01 38.40 -11.17
N SER A 67 -5.12 37.72 -10.03
CA SER A 67 -6.18 37.93 -9.06
C SER A 67 -6.08 39.38 -8.60
N THR A 68 -6.91 40.23 -9.21
CA THR A 68 -7.14 41.62 -8.80
C THR A 68 -8.04 41.63 -7.54
N GLY A 69 -7.81 40.67 -6.64
CA GLY A 69 -8.48 40.50 -5.37
C GLY A 69 -7.45 40.68 -4.26
N ALA A 70 -7.85 41.32 -3.16
CA ALA A 70 -7.00 41.52 -2.00
C ALA A 70 -6.33 40.19 -1.58
N PRO A 71 -5.05 40.20 -1.16
CA PRO A 71 -4.37 38.98 -0.75
C PRO A 71 -5.13 38.36 0.42
N GLU A 72 -5.69 37.16 0.20
CA GLU A 72 -6.20 36.34 1.29
C GLU A 72 -5.02 35.97 2.20
N PRO A 73 -5.15 36.13 3.53
CA PRO A 73 -4.08 35.76 4.45
C PRO A 73 -3.80 34.25 4.37
N ASP A 74 -2.51 33.88 4.42
CA ASP A 74 -2.08 32.48 4.40
C ASP A 74 -2.29 31.79 5.77
N ASP A 75 -2.59 30.50 5.74
CA ASP A 75 -2.83 29.70 6.93
C ASP A 75 -1.49 29.26 7.55
N LEU A 76 -1.20 29.75 8.75
CA LEU A 76 0.01 29.38 9.47
C LEU A 76 -0.19 28.14 10.35
N TYR A 77 0.48 27.05 9.97
CA TYR A 77 0.52 25.82 10.77
C TYR A 77 1.74 25.81 11.70
N LYS A 78 1.52 25.61 13.00
CA LYS A 78 2.61 25.49 13.99
C LYS A 78 3.42 24.20 13.80
N THR A 79 2.74 23.06 13.69
CA THR A 79 3.37 21.75 13.54
C THR A 79 2.41 20.84 12.79
N ILE A 80 2.93 20.09 11.82
CA ILE A 80 2.21 19.11 11.03
C ILE A 80 2.74 17.73 11.41
N GLN A 81 1.85 16.86 11.86
CA GLN A 81 2.17 15.48 12.17
C GLN A 81 1.63 14.57 11.07
N VAL A 82 2.54 13.81 10.45
CA VAL A 82 2.23 12.86 9.39
C VAL A 82 2.40 11.45 9.93
N GLU A 83 1.29 10.73 10.10
CA GLU A 83 1.30 9.31 10.49
C GLU A 83 1.21 8.43 9.24
N VAL A 84 2.26 7.66 8.98
CA VAL A 84 2.35 6.74 7.86
C VAL A 84 2.17 5.31 8.36
N ARG A 85 1.20 4.60 7.78
CA ARG A 85 0.89 3.20 8.11
C ARG A 85 1.27 2.29 6.94
N GLY A 86 1.84 1.13 7.24
CA GLY A 86 2.24 0.17 6.21
C GLY A 86 2.39 -1.25 6.73
N HIS A 87 2.32 -2.22 5.82
CA HIS A 87 2.50 -3.63 6.17
C HIS A 87 3.98 -4.05 6.20
N ASP A 88 4.80 -3.49 5.31
CA ASP A 88 6.23 -3.78 5.23
C ASP A 88 7.06 -2.66 5.88
N PRO A 89 7.88 -2.97 6.90
CA PRO A 89 8.76 -1.97 7.52
C PRO A 89 9.81 -1.40 6.55
N SER A 90 10.22 -2.17 5.54
CA SER A 90 11.24 -1.73 4.57
C SER A 90 10.73 -0.57 3.71
N VAL A 91 9.46 -0.64 3.31
CA VAL A 91 8.77 0.40 2.56
C VAL A 91 8.65 1.67 3.38
N LEU A 92 8.27 1.55 4.66
CA LEU A 92 8.18 2.71 5.57
C LEU A 92 9.54 3.37 5.77
N LYS A 93 10.62 2.60 5.87
CA LYS A 93 11.99 3.13 5.97
C LYS A 93 12.41 3.88 4.71
N SER A 94 12.08 3.37 3.51
CA SER A 94 12.36 4.09 2.26
C SER A 94 11.56 5.38 2.14
N TYR A 95 10.33 5.38 2.63
CA TYR A 95 9.46 6.55 2.60
C TYR A 95 9.91 7.63 3.58
N GLU A 96 10.33 7.24 4.79
CA GLU A 96 10.99 8.12 5.76
C GLU A 96 12.21 8.79 5.15
N PHE A 97 13.09 8.03 4.50
CA PHE A 97 14.26 8.59 3.82
C PHE A 97 13.86 9.64 2.78
N PHE A 98 12.91 9.32 1.90
CA PHE A 98 12.42 10.27 0.90
C PHE A 98 11.85 11.55 1.52
N ALA A 99 10.99 11.43 2.54
CA ALA A 99 10.34 12.58 3.17
C ALA A 99 11.33 13.46 3.93
N THR A 100 12.30 12.86 4.62
CA THR A 100 13.35 13.60 5.33
C THR A 100 14.30 14.31 4.37
N GLU A 101 14.68 13.69 3.25
CA GLU A 101 15.46 14.35 2.20
C GLU A 101 14.70 15.53 1.56
N ALA A 102 13.41 15.36 1.26
CA ALA A 102 12.58 16.46 0.76
C ALA A 102 12.49 17.62 1.77
N ALA A 103 12.30 17.32 3.05
CA ALA A 103 12.27 18.34 4.10
C ALA A 103 13.60 19.10 4.22
N LYS A 104 14.75 18.41 4.08
CA LYS A 104 16.07 19.06 4.04
C LYS A 104 16.19 20.02 2.87
N LEU A 105 15.80 19.60 1.67
CA LEU A 105 15.87 20.44 0.47
C LEU A 105 14.97 21.69 0.57
N LEU A 106 13.85 21.58 1.27
CA LEU A 106 12.93 22.68 1.53
C LEU A 106 13.29 23.50 2.79
N ASN A 107 14.39 23.15 3.49
CA ASN A 107 14.82 23.76 4.75
C ASN A 107 13.74 23.77 5.84
N ILE A 108 13.00 22.68 5.96
CA ILE A 108 11.96 22.52 6.98
C ILE A 108 12.47 21.62 8.12
N LEU A 109 12.22 22.04 9.35
CA LEU A 109 12.57 21.25 10.53
C LEU A 109 11.70 19.98 10.57
N HIS A 110 12.35 18.83 10.72
CA HIS A 110 11.67 17.55 10.76
C HIS A 110 12.17 16.66 11.90
N THR A 111 11.31 15.78 12.37
CA THR A 111 11.63 14.74 13.35
C THR A 111 10.87 13.47 12.99
N SER A 112 11.55 12.32 13.03
CA SER A 112 10.97 11.03 12.67
C SER A 112 11.00 10.06 13.84
N GLU A 113 9.85 9.48 14.14
CA GLU A 113 9.67 8.54 15.25
C GLU A 113 9.04 7.24 14.75
N THR A 114 9.33 6.13 15.43
CA THR A 114 8.79 4.79 15.09
C THR A 114 7.97 4.27 16.26
N PRO A 115 6.64 4.47 16.26
CA PRO A 115 5.77 3.91 17.27
C PRO A 115 5.77 2.37 17.25
N PRO A 116 5.31 1.72 18.33
CA PRO A 116 5.14 0.27 18.37
C PRO A 116 4.14 -0.20 17.31
N LYS A 117 4.45 -1.33 16.67
CA LYS A 117 3.57 -1.94 15.68
C LYS A 117 2.34 -2.57 16.33
N ILE A 118 1.23 -2.58 15.58
CA ILE A 118 0.00 -3.27 15.96
C ILE A 118 -0.05 -4.59 15.21
N ILE A 119 -0.41 -5.68 15.92
CA ILE A 119 -0.59 -7.01 15.34
C ILE A 119 -2.00 -7.47 15.69
N ASP A 120 -2.87 -7.50 14.68
CA ASP A 120 -4.21 -8.03 14.81
C ASP A 120 -4.18 -9.53 14.50
N LYS A 121 -4.73 -10.35 15.40
CA LYS A 121 -4.68 -11.82 15.31
C LYS A 121 -6.09 -12.38 15.22
N TRP A 122 -6.31 -13.26 14.24
CA TRP A 122 -7.56 -14.00 14.11
C TRP A 122 -7.28 -15.49 13.99
N THR A 123 -8.02 -16.30 14.75
CA THR A 123 -7.92 -17.76 14.68
C THR A 123 -9.18 -18.32 14.06
N LEU A 124 -9.04 -18.96 12.90
CA LEU A 124 -10.13 -19.58 12.17
C LEU A 124 -9.98 -21.10 12.15
N LEU A 125 -11.08 -21.80 11.92
CA LEU A 125 -11.05 -23.24 11.67
C LEU A 125 -10.44 -23.49 10.29
N LYS A 126 -9.68 -24.58 10.14
CA LYS A 126 -9.00 -24.89 8.86
C LYS A 126 -9.97 -25.38 7.77
N SER A 127 -11.05 -26.09 8.14
CA SER A 127 -12.08 -26.61 7.24
C SER A 127 -13.41 -25.85 7.37
N ARG A 128 -14.25 -25.90 6.33
CA ARG A 128 -15.58 -25.25 6.29
C ARG A 128 -16.66 -26.00 7.07
N HIS A 129 -16.63 -27.33 7.13
CA HIS A 129 -17.62 -28.16 7.85
C HIS A 129 -16.96 -29.36 8.55
N ASN A 130 -17.46 -29.69 9.75
CA ASN A 130 -16.96 -30.62 10.76
C ASN A 130 -15.47 -30.46 11.13
N TYR A 131 -15.26 -29.88 12.32
CA TYR A 131 -13.99 -29.32 12.77
C TYR A 131 -13.64 -29.96 14.10
N GLY A 132 -12.62 -30.82 14.11
CA GLY A 132 -11.99 -31.20 15.38
C GLY A 132 -11.49 -29.95 16.11
N LYS A 133 -11.57 -29.94 17.46
CA LYS A 133 -11.16 -28.83 18.35
C LYS A 133 -9.73 -28.30 18.07
N TYR A 134 -8.91 -29.11 17.39
CA TYR A 134 -7.47 -28.97 17.27
C TYR A 134 -6.98 -28.39 15.92
N HIS A 135 -7.77 -28.39 14.85
CA HIS A 135 -7.31 -27.94 13.52
C HIS A 135 -7.70 -26.49 13.23
N LYS A 136 -6.89 -25.56 13.72
CA LYS A 136 -7.06 -24.10 13.53
C LYS A 136 -5.92 -23.49 12.71
N VAL A 137 -6.21 -22.40 12.02
CA VAL A 137 -5.23 -21.54 11.36
C VAL A 137 -5.24 -20.19 12.06
N GLN A 138 -4.06 -19.69 12.39
CA GLN A 138 -3.88 -18.35 12.96
C GLN A 138 -3.38 -17.41 11.86
N TYR A 139 -4.16 -16.38 11.61
CA TYR A 139 -3.82 -15.28 10.73
C TYR A 139 -3.39 -14.07 11.55
N GLU A 140 -2.52 -13.25 10.96
CA GLU A 140 -2.15 -11.97 11.52
C GLU A 140 -2.08 -10.88 10.45
N ALA A 141 -2.60 -9.71 10.79
CA ALA A 141 -2.35 -8.47 10.06
C ALA A 141 -1.35 -7.64 10.86
N ARG A 142 -0.27 -7.22 10.20
CA ARG A 142 0.80 -6.42 10.81
C ARG A 142 0.69 -4.99 10.29
N THR A 143 0.58 -4.03 11.20
CA THR A 143 0.58 -2.61 10.88
C THR A 143 1.76 -1.96 11.57
N HIS A 144 2.71 -1.50 10.75
CA HIS A 144 3.84 -0.71 11.18
C HIS A 144 3.52 0.78 11.01
N PHE A 145 4.13 1.59 11.87
CA PHE A 145 3.89 3.02 11.94
C PHE A 145 5.20 3.78 11.77
N LYS A 146 5.10 4.92 11.09
CA LYS A 146 6.15 5.93 11.06
C LYS A 146 5.50 7.28 11.25
N VAL A 147 5.96 8.05 12.23
CA VAL A 147 5.45 9.39 12.50
C VAL A 147 6.52 10.38 12.10
N ILE A 148 6.18 11.30 11.20
CA ILE A 148 7.05 12.37 10.74
C ILE A 148 6.42 13.68 11.18
N ASN A 149 7.08 14.36 12.10
CA ASN A 149 6.69 15.67 12.57
C ASN A 149 7.47 16.70 11.75
N VAL A 150 6.75 17.66 11.18
CA VAL A 150 7.29 18.77 10.40
C VAL A 150 6.89 20.06 11.10
N ALA A 151 7.87 20.90 11.39
CA ALA A 151 7.65 22.18 12.04
C ALA A 151 8.17 23.30 11.14
N ILE A 152 7.47 24.43 11.16
CA ILE A 152 7.95 25.64 10.50
C ILE A 152 9.32 26.01 11.08
N HIS A 153 10.26 26.37 10.20
CA HIS A 153 11.54 26.88 10.62
C HIS A 153 11.34 28.28 11.21
N ASN A 154 11.28 28.38 12.54
CA ASN A 154 11.37 29.68 13.20
C ASN A 154 12.81 30.18 13.05
N ALA A 155 13.08 30.93 11.99
CA ALA A 155 14.38 31.57 11.71
C ALA A 155 14.78 32.66 12.75
N MET A 156 14.21 32.64 13.96
CA MET A 156 14.45 33.64 15.01
C MET A 156 15.04 33.06 16.31
N PHE A 157 15.50 31.80 16.36
CA PHE A 157 16.07 31.23 17.59
C PHE A 157 17.34 30.38 17.40
N TYR A 158 18.22 30.75 16.48
CA TYR A 158 19.65 30.45 16.62
C TYR A 158 20.46 31.67 16.20
N GLY A 159 20.63 32.58 17.16
CA GLY A 159 21.78 33.46 17.16
C GLY A 159 23.04 32.63 17.37
N GLU A 160 24.10 33.06 16.68
CA GLU A 160 25.52 32.78 16.90
C GLU A 160 25.86 32.15 18.27
N ILE A 161 26.56 31.02 18.23
CA ILE A 161 27.78 30.77 19.01
C ILE A 161 28.75 30.00 18.11
#